data_AF-A0A951H4P3-F1
#
_entry.id   AF-A0A951H4P3-F1
#
_cell.length_a   1.000
_cell.length_b   1.000
_cell.length_c   1.000
_cell.angle_alpha   90.00
_cell.angle_beta   90.00
_cell.angle_gamma   90.00
#
_symmetry.space_group_name_H-M   'P 1'
#
loop_
_entity.id
_entity.type
_entity.pdbx_description
1 polymer ?
#
loop_
_entity_poly.entity_id
_entity_poly.type
_entity_poly.pdbx_seq_one_letter_code
_entity_poly.pdbx_strand_id
1 'polypeptide(L)'
;MESPYIQKVYQQSKNRAGLLGIAVNGDTVSDLKEFQARHKVNYPIAIDASDRLFGRFDVAFPSTVLVDRNGVIRLVEEGFVAQEFPKTQARFAALMTPAKAGPKLKASPKLKVSSKTVPRARAKH
;
A
#
# COMPACT_ATOMS: atom_id res chain seq x y z
N MET A 1 11.85 2.86 12.77
CA MET A 1 10.63 3.39 12.14
C MET A 1 10.87 3.59 10.65
N GLU A 2 9.93 3.20 9.79
CA GLU A 2 10.09 3.19 8.33
C GLU A 2 9.75 4.51 7.62
N SER A 3 8.86 5.30 8.21
CA SER A 3 8.17 6.41 7.55
C SER A 3 9.10 7.48 6.95
N PRO A 4 10.24 7.86 7.58
CA PRO A 4 11.21 8.78 6.98
C PRO A 4 11.87 8.23 5.71
N TYR A 5 12.02 6.91 5.60
CA TYR A 5 12.61 6.25 4.43
C TYR A 5 11.61 6.21 3.28
N ILE A 6 10.34 5.91 3.58
CA ILE A 6 9.24 6.00 2.61
C ILE A 6 9.08 7.43 2.09
N GLN A 7 9.22 8.44 2.95
CA GLN A 7 9.19 9.84 2.56
C GLN A 7 10.29 10.21 1.55
N LYS A 8 11.51 9.68 1.73
CA LYS A 8 12.61 9.86 0.75
C LYS A 8 12.26 9.22 -0.60
N VAL A 9 11.73 7.99 -0.58
CA VAL A 9 11.29 7.31 -1.82
C VAL A 9 10.19 8.09 -2.52
N TYR A 10 9.20 8.58 -1.79
CA TYR A 10 8.13 9.42 -2.34
C TYR A 10 8.69 10.66 -3.03
N GLN A 11 9.60 11.38 -2.38
CA GLN A 11 10.24 12.58 -2.96
C GLN A 11 11.04 12.26 -4.23
N GLN A 12 11.77 11.16 -4.25
CA GLN A 12 12.57 10.73 -5.40
C GLN A 12 11.72 10.18 -6.56
N SER A 13 10.50 9.71 -6.26
CA SER A 13 9.64 9.01 -7.20
C SER A 13 8.47 9.84 -7.71
N LYS A 14 8.34 11.12 -7.32
CA LYS A 14 7.17 11.98 -7.61
C LYS A 14 6.72 11.98 -9.07
N ASN A 15 7.63 11.81 -10.02
CA ASN A 15 7.34 11.82 -11.47
C ASN A 15 7.30 10.41 -12.10
N ARG A 16 7.47 9.35 -11.30
CA ARG A 16 7.63 7.96 -11.77
C ARG A 16 6.58 7.01 -11.20
N ALA A 17 6.14 7.22 -9.96
CA ALA A 17 5.12 6.41 -9.33
C ALA A 17 4.31 7.23 -8.31
N GLY A 18 3.05 6.83 -8.12
CA GLY A 18 2.25 7.26 -6.97
C GLY A 18 2.65 6.49 -5.72
N LEU A 19 2.47 7.12 -4.56
CA LEU A 19 2.59 6.47 -3.24
C LEU A 19 1.34 6.79 -2.43
N LEU A 20 0.80 5.79 -1.75
CA LEU A 20 -0.33 5.92 -0.84
C LEU A 20 -0.05 5.08 0.41
N GLY A 21 0.00 5.74 1.57
CA GLY A 21 0.00 5.04 2.85
C GLY A 21 -1.40 4.52 3.16
N ILE A 22 -1.51 3.31 3.71
CA ILE A 22 -2.77 2.77 4.22
C ILE A 22 -2.63 2.66 5.73
N ALA A 23 -3.40 3.48 6.44
CA ALA A 23 -3.54 3.39 7.88
C ALA A 23 -4.57 2.32 8.23
N VAL A 24 -4.27 1.50 9.24
CA VAL A 24 -5.00 0.29 9.62
C VAL A 24 -5.16 0.26 11.15
N ASN A 25 -5.79 -0.77 11.70
CA ASN A 25 -5.93 -1.00 13.14
C ASN A 25 -6.65 0.14 13.89
N GLY A 26 -7.61 0.79 13.24
CA GLY A 26 -8.45 1.83 13.86
C GLY A 26 -7.80 3.22 13.98
N ASP A 27 -6.69 3.48 13.28
CA ASP A 27 -6.07 4.81 13.21
C ASP A 27 -7.09 5.90 12.84
N THR A 28 -7.12 6.99 13.63
CA THR A 28 -8.02 8.11 13.37
C THR A 28 -7.35 9.20 12.53
N VAL A 29 -8.16 10.09 11.96
CA VAL A 29 -7.65 11.28 11.25
C VAL A 29 -6.75 12.14 12.15
N SER A 30 -7.03 12.17 13.46
CA SER A 30 -6.21 12.93 14.41
C SER A 30 -4.83 12.31 14.56
N ASP A 31 -4.76 10.98 14.74
CA ASP A 31 -3.51 10.23 14.87
C ASP A 31 -2.63 10.42 13.63
N LEU A 32 -3.24 10.38 12.45
CA LEU A 32 -2.54 10.60 11.19
C LEU A 32 -2.01 12.02 11.04
N LYS A 33 -2.78 13.03 11.45
CA LYS A 33 -2.32 14.43 11.42
C LYS A 33 -1.14 14.65 12.35
N GLU A 34 -1.19 14.08 13.55
CA GLU A 34 -0.07 14.14 14.49
C GLU A 34 1.16 13.42 13.93
N PHE A 35 0.98 12.23 13.38
CA PHE A 35 2.05 11.47 12.74
C PHE A 35 2.70 12.24 11.58
N GLN A 36 1.89 12.84 10.69
CA GLN A 36 2.36 13.70 9.62
C GLN A 36 3.16 14.89 10.15
N ALA A 37 2.67 15.56 11.20
CA ALA A 37 3.32 16.71 11.80
C ALA A 37 4.64 16.36 12.51
N ARG A 38 4.66 15.25 13.25
CA ARG A 38 5.83 14.73 13.99
C ARG A 38 6.95 14.27 13.05
N HIS A 39 6.60 13.52 12.00
CA HIS A 39 7.58 12.90 11.11
C HIS A 39 7.82 13.67 9.81
N LYS A 40 7.15 14.81 9.61
CA LYS A 40 7.23 15.65 8.40
C LYS A 40 6.95 14.86 7.12
N VAL A 41 6.05 13.89 7.19
CA VAL A 41 5.65 13.09 6.04
C VAL A 41 4.51 13.76 5.29
N ASN A 42 4.56 13.75 3.96
CA ASN A 42 3.63 14.47 3.08
C ASN A 42 3.11 13.66 1.90
N TYR A 43 3.33 12.35 1.91
CA TYR A 43 2.60 11.46 1.02
C TYR A 43 1.14 11.32 1.48
N PRO A 44 0.19 11.08 0.56
CA PRO A 44 -1.20 10.85 0.94
C PRO A 44 -1.32 9.57 1.76
N ILE A 45 -2.21 9.59 2.75
CA ILE A 45 -2.54 8.45 3.61
C ILE A 45 -4.06 8.28 3.58
N ALA A 46 -4.53 7.07 3.30
CA ALA A 46 -5.93 6.67 3.39
C ALA A 46 -6.13 5.79 4.62
N ILE A 47 -7.30 5.89 5.25
CA ILE A 47 -7.67 5.06 6.41
C ILE A 47 -8.49 3.87 5.91
N ASP A 48 -8.03 2.65 6.20
CA ASP A 48 -8.83 1.43 6.09
C ASP A 48 -9.62 1.22 7.38
N ALA A 49 -10.72 1.95 7.53
CA ALA A 49 -11.50 1.98 8.77
C ALA A 49 -12.11 0.63 9.20
N SER A 50 -12.04 -0.39 8.33
CA SER A 50 -12.62 -1.71 8.57
C SER A 50 -11.59 -2.85 8.55
N ASP A 51 -10.31 -2.52 8.34
CA ASP A 51 -9.21 -3.47 8.12
C ASP A 51 -9.47 -4.50 7.02
N ARG A 52 -10.44 -4.23 6.13
CA ARG A 52 -10.83 -5.15 5.06
C ARG A 52 -9.81 -5.16 3.94
N LEU A 53 -9.18 -4.02 3.65
CA LEU A 53 -8.12 -3.96 2.65
C LEU A 53 -6.89 -4.68 3.20
N PHE A 54 -6.49 -4.36 4.44
CA PHE A 54 -5.36 -5.00 5.10
C PHE A 54 -5.53 -6.53 5.17
N GLY A 55 -6.66 -7.01 5.69
CA GLY A 55 -6.95 -8.44 5.77
C GLY A 55 -7.08 -9.13 4.40
N ARG A 56 -7.35 -8.39 3.33
CA ARG A 56 -7.42 -8.94 1.97
C ARG A 56 -6.04 -9.14 1.34
N PHE A 57 -5.04 -8.38 1.78
CA PHE A 57 -3.66 -8.53 1.31
C PHE A 57 -2.93 -9.67 2.04
N ASP A 58 -3.36 -10.05 3.24
CA ASP A 58 -2.78 -11.13 4.06
C ASP A 58 -1.26 -10.95 4.23
N VAL A 59 -0.88 -9.75 4.68
CA VAL A 59 0.52 -9.33 4.88
C VAL A 59 0.76 -8.91 6.33
N ALA A 60 2.01 -8.96 6.78
CA ALA A 60 2.42 -8.47 8.08
C ALA A 60 2.33 -6.94 8.19
N PHE A 61 2.34 -6.42 9.42
CA PHE A 61 2.45 -4.98 9.67
C PHE A 61 3.86 -4.62 10.19
N PRO A 62 4.55 -3.61 9.62
CA PRO A 62 4.21 -2.90 8.39
C PRO A 62 4.50 -3.74 7.14
N SER A 63 3.94 -3.34 5.99
CA SER A 63 4.27 -3.92 4.68
C SER A 63 4.23 -2.88 3.58
N THR A 64 5.08 -3.07 2.57
CA THR A 64 5.09 -2.26 1.34
C THR A 64 4.77 -3.14 0.13
N VAL A 65 3.82 -2.71 -0.69
CA VAL A 65 3.42 -3.41 -1.92
C VAL A 65 3.71 -2.52 -3.13
N LEU A 66 4.40 -3.08 -4.14
CA LEU A 66 4.56 -2.44 -5.44
C LEU A 66 3.56 -3.01 -6.45
N VAL A 67 2.75 -2.13 -7.01
CA VAL A 67 1.77 -2.46 -8.05
C VAL A 67 2.18 -1.77 -9.35
N ASP A 68 2.19 -2.52 -10.46
CA ASP A 68 2.49 -1.95 -11.78
C ASP A 68 1.27 -1.26 -12.41
N ARG A 69 1.47 -0.66 -13.60
CA ARG A 69 0.41 0.06 -14.34
C ARG A 69 -0.75 -0.84 -14.80
N ASN A 70 -0.57 -2.16 -14.82
CA ASN A 70 -1.61 -3.13 -15.17
C ASN A 70 -2.36 -3.65 -13.92
N GLY A 71 -2.06 -3.10 -12.73
CA GLY A 71 -2.63 -3.57 -11.48
C GLY A 71 -2.01 -4.87 -10.97
N VAL A 72 -0.86 -5.29 -11.49
CA VAL A 72 -0.18 -6.52 -11.06
C VAL A 72 0.78 -6.21 -9.93
N ILE A 73 0.66 -6.96 -8.82
CA ILE A 73 1.62 -6.91 -7.72
C ILE A 73 2.96 -7.46 -8.22
N ARG A 74 4.01 -6.63 -8.14
CA ARG A 74 5.38 -6.98 -8.55
C ARG A 74 6.29 -7.29 -7.38
N LEU A 75 5.95 -6.79 -6.19
CA LEU A 75 6.72 -6.99 -4.99
C LEU A 75 5.82 -6.81 -3.75
N VAL A 76 6.06 -7.64 -2.75
CA VAL A 76 5.57 -7.48 -1.38
C VAL A 76 6.81 -7.55 -0.49
N GLU A 77 7.01 -6.53 0.33
CA GLU A 77 8.05 -6.47 1.36
C GLU A 77 7.35 -6.37 2.70
N GLU A 78 7.59 -7.35 3.56
CA GLU A 78 6.96 -7.46 4.88
C GLU A 78 7.96 -7.07 5.96
N GLY A 79 7.49 -6.27 6.91
CA GLY A 79 8.32 -5.68 7.95
C GLY A 79 9.22 -4.56 7.43
N PHE A 80 10.03 -4.02 8.36
CA PHE A 80 10.99 -2.98 8.04
C PHE A 80 12.26 -3.15 8.88
N VAL A 81 13.39 -3.27 8.19
CA VAL A 81 14.73 -3.27 8.80
C VAL A 81 15.55 -2.16 8.17
N ALA A 82 15.92 -1.15 8.97
CA ALA A 82 16.59 0.05 8.46
C ALA A 82 17.91 -0.24 7.73
N GLN A 83 18.68 -1.24 8.19
CA GLN A 83 19.93 -1.67 7.57
C GLN A 83 19.73 -2.32 6.19
N GLU A 84 18.57 -2.95 5.97
CA GLU A 84 18.24 -3.63 4.72
C GLU A 84 17.55 -2.70 3.72
N PHE A 85 17.11 -1.51 4.16
CA PHE A 85 16.39 -0.56 3.32
C PHE A 85 17.09 -0.20 2.00
N PRO A 86 18.43 -0.03 1.92
CA PRO A 86 19.09 0.21 0.64
C PRO A 86 18.86 -0.92 -0.38
N LYS A 87 18.82 -2.18 0.07
CA LYS A 87 18.53 -3.33 -0.81
C LYS A 87 17.09 -3.31 -1.26
N THR A 88 16.16 -3.06 -0.33
CA THR A 88 14.73 -2.89 -0.62
C THR A 88 14.49 -1.77 -1.64
N GLN A 89 15.14 -0.61 -1.45
CA GLN A 89 15.07 0.53 -2.37
C GLN A 89 15.60 0.18 -3.77
N ALA A 90 16.70 -0.58 -3.86
CA ALA A 90 17.24 -1.04 -5.14
C ALA A 90 16.26 -1.97 -5.87
N ARG A 91 15.58 -2.88 -5.15
CA ARG A 91 14.53 -3.75 -5.73
C ARG A 91 13.36 -2.93 -6.29
N PHE A 92 12.87 -1.94 -5.53
CA PHE A 92 11.83 -1.04 -6.03
C PHE A 92 12.28 -0.29 -7.28
N ALA A 93 13.48 0.30 -7.25
CA ALA A 93 14.02 1.05 -8.40
C ALA A 93 14.15 0.18 -9.66
N ALA A 94 14.59 -1.07 -9.51
CA ALA A 94 14.71 -2.02 -10.63
C ALA A 94 13.35 -2.42 -11.24
N LEU A 95 12.27 -2.38 -10.46
CA LEU A 95 10.92 -2.66 -10.94
C LEU A 95 10.20 -1.42 -11.48
N MET A 96 10.72 -0.22 -11.19
CA MET A 96 10.20 1.07 -11.66
C MET A 96 10.81 1.52 -12.98
N THR A 97 11.96 0.98 -13.37
CA THR A 97 12.48 1.15 -14.74
C THR A 97 11.60 0.35 -15.71
N PRO A 98 11.31 0.87 -16.91
CA PRO A 98 10.52 0.15 -17.90
C PRO A 98 11.32 -1.03 -18.46
N ALA A 99 11.38 -2.12 -17.69
CA ALA A 99 11.78 -3.42 -18.17
C ALA A 99 10.49 -4.19 -18.49
N LYS A 100 10.41 -4.69 -19.73
CA LYS A 100 9.44 -5.69 -20.23
C LYS A 100 8.80 -6.47 -19.08
N ALA A 101 7.47 -6.40 -18.98
CA ALA A 101 6.62 -7.13 -18.05
C ALA A 101 7.30 -8.40 -17.52
N GLY A 102 7.86 -8.32 -16.30
CA GLY A 102 8.48 -9.47 -15.66
C GLY A 102 7.45 -10.58 -15.44
N PRO A 103 7.89 -11.82 -15.12
CA PRO A 103 6.98 -12.92 -14.87
C PRO A 103 5.95 -12.53 -13.81
N LYS A 104 4.68 -12.83 -14.06
CA LYS A 104 3.63 -12.69 -13.04
C LYS A 104 4.06 -13.53 -11.83
N LEU A 105 4.18 -12.92 -10.65
CA LEU A 105 4.28 -13.67 -9.41
C LEU A 105 3.06 -14.60 -9.35
N LYS A 106 3.28 -15.87 -9.03
CA LYS A 106 2.20 -16.87 -8.94
C LYS A 106 1.16 -16.34 -7.96
N ALA A 107 -0.08 -16.27 -8.43
CA ALA A 107 -1.19 -15.75 -7.66
C ALA A 107 -1.32 -16.49 -6.33
N SER A 108 -1.19 -15.78 -5.21
CA SER A 108 -1.85 -16.15 -3.97
C SER A 108 -3.38 -16.17 -4.21
N PRO A 109 -4.15 -16.97 -3.45
CA PRO A 109 -5.45 -17.47 -3.89
C PRO A 109 -6.41 -16.35 -4.30
N LYS A 110 -7.02 -16.52 -5.48
CA LYS A 110 -7.94 -15.58 -6.13
C LYS A 110 -8.88 -14.92 -5.11
N LEU A 111 -8.81 -13.59 -5.02
CA LEU A 111 -9.85 -12.78 -4.42
C LEU A 111 -11.16 -13.04 -5.17
N LYS A 112 -12.00 -13.93 -4.64
CA LYS A 112 -13.38 -14.05 -5.09
C LYS A 112 -14.13 -12.83 -4.60
N VAL A 113 -14.28 -11.82 -5.46
CA VAL A 113 -15.28 -10.77 -5.25
C VAL A 113 -16.64 -11.44 -5.44
N SER A 114 -17.22 -11.92 -4.34
CA SER A 114 -18.61 -12.37 -4.32
C SER A 114 -19.49 -11.13 -4.36
N SER A 115 -20.02 -10.83 -5.54
CA SER A 115 -21.10 -9.87 -5.71
C SER A 115 -22.36 -10.42 -5.04
N LYS A 116 -22.54 -10.16 -3.73
CA LYS A 116 -23.85 -10.29 -3.09
C LYS A 116 -24.57 -8.96 -3.20
N THR A 117 -25.56 -8.95 -4.09
CA THR A 117 -26.60 -7.95 -4.29
C THR A 117 -27.22 -7.57 -2.96
N VAL A 118 -27.13 -6.30 -2.57
CA VAL A 118 -27.90 -5.74 -1.45
C VAL A 118 -29.33 -5.52 -1.95
N PRO A 119 -30.38 -6.10 -1.31
CA PRO A 119 -31.74 -5.82 -1.72
C PRO A 119 -32.11 -4.38 -1.32
N ARG A 120 -32.53 -3.60 -2.32
CA ARG A 120 -33.04 -2.25 -2.14
C ARG A 120 -34.41 -2.35 -1.46
N ALA A 121 -34.49 -2.02 -0.17
CA ALA A 121 -35.75 -1.93 0.55
C ALA A 121 -36.63 -0.85 -0.10
N ARG A 122 -37.80 -1.25 -0.57
CA ARG A 122 -38.84 -0.41 -1.15
C ARG A 122 -39.79 -0.04 -0.01
N ALA A 123 -39.74 1.19 0.49
CA ALA A 123 -40.83 1.72 1.31
C ALA A 123 -42.04 1.95 0.40
N LYS A 124 -43.14 1.27 0.70
CA LYS A 124 -44.46 1.50 0.08
C LYS A 124 -45.35 2.22 1.10
N HIS A 125 -45.96 3.30 0.59
CA HIS A 125 -47.22 3.97 0.97
C HIS A 125 -47.45 4.32 2.45
#